data_AF-A0A6G3ZDE7-F1
#
_entry.id   AF-A0A6G3ZDE7-F1
#
_cell.length_a   1.000
_cell.length_b   1.000
_cell.length_c   1.000
_cell.angle_alpha   90.00
_cell.angle_beta   90.00
_cell.angle_gamma   90.00
#
_symmetry.space_group_name_H-M   'P 1'
#
loop_
_entity.id
_entity.type
_entity.pdbx_description
1 polymer ?
#
loop_
_entity_poly.entity_id
_entity_poly.type
_entity_poly.pdbx_seq_one_letter_code
_entity_poly.pdbx_strand_id
1 'polypeptide(L)'
;MNPCLVRIDLYPIKSLDGVTVQAATLLPSGALQHDRAFALFDQAGKYVNGKRNAKIHRVRSHFSEDCSVVTVRAKDAHDSATFHLPQEQPALAAWFSDYFQQPIMLKQNTEMGFPDDSDSPGPTVISTATLQTVADWFGISLLDARRRFRTNLEIDGG
;
A
#
# COMPACT_ATOMS: atom_id res chain seq x y z
N MET A 1 -28.89 4.06 13.47
CA MET A 1 -27.91 3.58 12.46
C MET A 1 -26.60 3.40 13.20
N ASN A 2 -26.05 2.18 13.22
CA ASN A 2 -24.79 1.89 13.91
C ASN A 2 -23.71 1.67 12.84
N PRO A 3 -22.61 2.44 12.84
CA PRO A 3 -21.55 2.24 11.88
C PRO A 3 -20.94 0.85 12.06
N CYS A 4 -20.78 0.11 10.97
CA CYS A 4 -20.12 -1.19 10.96
C CYS A 4 -18.87 -1.14 10.08
N LEU A 5 -17.81 -1.83 10.50
CA LEU A 5 -16.63 -2.03 9.68
C LEU A 5 -16.95 -3.06 8.60
N VAL A 6 -16.83 -2.68 7.33
CA VAL A 6 -17.18 -3.56 6.20
C VAL A 6 -15.95 -4.03 5.41
N ARG A 7 -14.81 -3.35 5.56
CA ARG A 7 -13.59 -3.69 4.83
C ARG A 7 -12.34 -3.17 5.53
N ILE A 8 -11.28 -3.97 5.47
CA ILE A 8 -9.94 -3.60 5.93
C ILE A 8 -8.98 -3.77 4.75
N ASP A 9 -8.32 -2.69 4.36
CA ASP A 9 -7.27 -2.68 3.36
C ASP A 9 -5.93 -2.28 3.99
N LEU A 10 -4.91 -3.08 3.74
CA LEU A 10 -3.52 -2.82 4.12
C LEU A 10 -2.72 -2.48 2.87
N TYR A 11 -1.73 -1.61 3.01
CA TYR A 11 -0.82 -1.23 1.94
C TYR A 11 0.62 -1.54 2.32
N PRO A 12 1.08 -2.81 2.21
CA PRO A 12 2.31 -3.25 2.87
C PRO A 12 3.56 -2.50 2.44
N ILE A 13 3.63 -2.12 1.16
CA ILE A 13 4.70 -1.31 0.61
C ILE A 13 4.14 0.06 0.18
N LYS A 14 4.73 1.13 0.68
CA LYS A 14 4.36 2.51 0.32
C LYS A 14 4.36 2.69 -1.20
N SER A 15 3.28 3.25 -1.74
CA SER A 15 3.04 3.52 -3.17
C SER A 15 2.65 2.32 -4.06
N LEU A 16 2.62 1.09 -3.55
CA LEU A 16 2.18 -0.10 -4.31
C LEU A 16 0.72 -0.46 -4.02
N ASP A 17 0.11 -1.39 -4.78
CA ASP A 17 -1.28 -1.81 -4.52
C ASP A 17 -1.47 -2.36 -3.10
N GLY A 18 -2.70 -2.33 -2.60
CA GLY A 18 -3.05 -2.90 -1.29
C GLY A 18 -3.58 -4.33 -1.36
N VAL A 19 -3.87 -4.88 -0.19
CA VAL A 19 -4.53 -6.18 0.00
C VAL A 19 -5.65 -6.03 1.02
N THR A 20 -6.77 -6.69 0.75
CA THR A 20 -7.91 -6.75 1.66
C THR A 20 -7.73 -7.91 2.61
N VAL A 21 -7.95 -7.67 3.90
CA VAL A 21 -7.82 -8.67 4.95
C VAL A 21 -9.09 -8.74 5.79
N GLN A 22 -9.29 -9.86 6.47
CA GLN A 22 -10.44 -10.05 7.36
C GLN A 22 -10.22 -9.40 8.74
N ALA A 23 -8.97 -9.27 9.16
CA ALA A 23 -8.59 -8.68 10.43
C ALA A 23 -7.21 -8.02 10.31
N ALA A 24 -6.96 -7.01 11.16
CA ALA A 24 -5.67 -6.37 11.28
C ALA A 24 -5.37 -6.04 12.76
N THR A 25 -4.10 -6.07 13.13
CA THR A 25 -3.64 -5.78 14.49
C THR A 25 -3.31 -4.30 14.63
N LEU A 26 -3.81 -3.64 15.67
CA LEU A 26 -3.34 -2.30 16.07
C LEU A 26 -2.04 -2.42 16.88
N LEU A 27 -1.03 -1.68 16.48
CA LEU A 27 0.25 -1.58 17.19
C LEU A 27 0.17 -0.56 18.33
N PRO A 28 1.09 -0.58 19.31
CA PRO A 28 1.15 0.43 20.37
C PRO A 28 1.28 1.88 19.85
N SER A 29 1.83 2.07 18.65
CA SER A 29 1.92 3.36 17.96
C SER A 29 0.57 3.86 17.42
N GLY A 30 -0.47 3.01 17.41
CA GLY A 30 -1.75 3.27 16.76
C GLY A 30 -1.81 2.84 15.30
N ALA A 31 -0.68 2.53 14.66
CA ALA A 31 -0.65 2.02 13.29
C ALA A 31 -1.26 0.62 13.17
N LEU A 32 -1.71 0.25 11.96
CA LEU A 32 -2.04 -1.14 11.66
C LEU A 32 -0.76 -1.91 11.33
N GLN A 33 -0.60 -3.09 11.91
CA GLN A 33 0.47 -4.01 11.57
C GLN A 33 0.45 -4.32 10.07
N HIS A 34 1.63 -4.39 9.46
CA HIS A 34 1.86 -4.52 8.03
C HIS A 34 1.49 -3.30 7.19
N ASP A 35 0.62 -2.39 7.62
CA ASP A 35 0.29 -1.22 6.82
C ASP A 35 1.49 -0.28 6.68
N ARG A 36 1.87 0.00 5.43
CA ARG A 36 3.01 0.83 5.06
C ARG A 36 4.29 0.40 5.79
N ALA A 37 4.42 -0.87 6.17
CA ALA A 37 5.56 -1.39 6.92
C ALA A 37 6.87 -1.30 6.14
N PHE A 38 6.79 -1.20 4.80
CA PHE A 38 7.95 -1.03 3.94
C PHE A 38 7.84 0.22 3.06
N ALA A 39 8.98 0.81 2.71
CA ALA A 39 9.06 1.89 1.74
C ALA A 39 10.36 1.84 0.92
N LEU A 40 10.26 2.32 -0.33
CA LEU A 40 11.38 2.44 -1.27
C LEU A 40 12.10 3.77 -1.09
N PHE A 41 13.42 3.73 -1.11
CA PHE A 41 14.32 4.87 -0.98
C PHE A 41 15.39 4.87 -2.07
N ASP A 42 15.77 6.05 -2.54
CA ASP A 42 16.93 6.23 -3.42
C ASP A 42 18.25 6.28 -2.62
N GLN A 43 19.37 6.40 -3.32
CA GLN A 43 20.71 6.50 -2.73
C GLN A 43 20.88 7.73 -1.81
N ALA A 44 20.09 8.80 -2.01
CA ALA A 44 20.10 9.98 -1.15
C ALA A 44 19.19 9.82 0.08
N GLY A 45 18.61 8.64 0.30
CA GLY A 45 17.70 8.36 1.42
C GLY A 45 16.32 9.01 1.26
N LYS A 46 15.95 9.42 0.05
CA LYS A 46 14.66 10.03 -0.26
C LYS A 46 13.66 8.98 -0.73
N TYR A 47 12.39 9.15 -0.36
CA TYR A 47 11.32 8.25 -0.82
C TYR A 47 11.22 8.18 -2.35
N VAL A 48 11.10 6.97 -2.88
CA VAL A 48 10.64 6.71 -4.25
C VAL A 48 9.14 6.43 -4.22
N ASN A 49 8.36 7.46 -4.57
CA ASN A 49 6.90 7.45 -4.49
C ASN A 49 6.29 8.17 -5.70
N GLY A 50 4.95 8.13 -5.80
CA GLY A 50 4.23 8.73 -6.92
C GLY A 50 4.43 10.24 -7.08
N LYS A 51 4.75 10.95 -5.99
CA LYS A 51 5.02 12.41 -6.02
C LYS A 51 6.34 12.74 -6.69
N ARG A 52 7.34 11.84 -6.60
CA ARG A 52 8.72 12.07 -7.08
C ARG A 52 9.06 11.27 -8.32
N ASN A 53 8.41 10.13 -8.53
CA ASN A 53 8.70 9.25 -9.66
C ASN A 53 7.43 8.59 -10.19
N ALA A 54 6.89 9.14 -11.27
CA ALA A 54 5.67 8.66 -11.89
C ALA A 54 5.76 7.21 -12.41
N LYS A 55 6.97 6.66 -12.62
CA LYS A 55 7.15 5.27 -13.07
C LYS A 55 6.60 4.27 -12.05
N ILE A 56 6.51 4.61 -10.75
CA ILE A 56 5.94 3.71 -9.73
C ILE A 56 4.46 3.38 -10.04
N HIS A 57 3.72 4.30 -10.66
CA HIS A 57 2.30 4.09 -11.00
C HIS A 57 2.10 3.03 -12.09
N ARG A 58 3.17 2.64 -12.79
CA ARG A 58 3.15 1.54 -13.77
C ARG A 58 3.52 0.21 -13.14
N VAL A 59 3.83 0.14 -11.84
CA VAL A 59 4.05 -1.13 -11.15
C VAL A 59 2.71 -1.60 -10.58
N ARG A 60 2.39 -2.87 -10.83
CA ARG A 60 1.26 -3.57 -10.20
C ARG A 60 1.81 -4.55 -9.18
N SER A 61 1.12 -4.69 -8.06
CA SER A 61 1.47 -5.66 -7.04
C SER A 61 0.26 -6.46 -6.58
N HIS A 62 0.52 -7.67 -6.12
CA HIS A 62 -0.45 -8.52 -5.44
C HIS A 62 0.22 -9.11 -4.21
N PHE A 63 -0.43 -8.99 -3.05
CA PHE A 63 0.07 -9.53 -1.79
C PHE A 63 -0.78 -10.72 -1.38
N SER A 64 -0.15 -11.69 -0.70
CA SER A 64 -0.88 -12.68 0.09
C SER A 64 -1.65 -12.00 1.23
N GLU A 65 -2.70 -12.65 1.74
CA GLU A 65 -3.55 -12.09 2.81
C GLU A 65 -2.76 -11.77 4.09
N ASP A 66 -1.74 -12.56 4.40
CA ASP A 66 -0.84 -12.37 5.54
C ASP A 66 0.28 -11.34 5.28
N CYS A 67 0.28 -10.70 4.11
CA CYS A 67 1.29 -9.74 3.64
C CYS A 67 2.74 -10.29 3.59
N SER A 68 2.92 -11.61 3.69
CA SER A 68 4.25 -12.25 3.71
C SER A 68 4.83 -12.48 2.31
N VAL A 69 4.01 -12.43 1.26
CA VAL A 69 4.42 -12.61 -0.13
C VAL A 69 3.94 -11.44 -0.96
N VAL A 70 4.81 -10.93 -1.84
CA VAL A 70 4.45 -9.94 -2.86
C VAL A 70 4.85 -10.42 -4.24
N THR A 71 3.91 -10.33 -5.17
CA THR A 71 4.17 -10.48 -6.61
C THR A 71 4.11 -9.12 -7.25
N VAL A 72 5.17 -8.70 -7.94
CA VAL A 72 5.27 -7.41 -8.64
C VAL A 72 5.40 -7.60 -10.15
N ARG A 73 4.82 -6.68 -10.91
CA ARG A 73 4.91 -6.64 -12.37
C ARG A 73 4.96 -5.20 -12.86
N ALA A 74 5.83 -4.89 -13.81
CA ALA A 74 5.68 -3.67 -14.60
C ALA A 74 4.47 -3.83 -15.55
N LYS A 75 3.68 -2.77 -15.76
CA LYS A 75 2.45 -2.82 -16.55
C LYS A 75 2.69 -3.30 -17.98
N ASP A 76 3.86 -2.98 -18.54
CA ASP A 76 4.25 -3.30 -19.91
C ASP A 76 5.08 -4.59 -20.03
N ALA A 77 5.40 -5.24 -18.90
CA ALA A 77 6.14 -6.51 -18.90
C ALA A 77 5.18 -7.69 -18.82
N HIS A 78 5.54 -8.77 -19.50
CA HIS A 78 4.83 -10.05 -19.41
C HIS A 78 5.18 -10.79 -18.12
N ASP A 79 6.41 -10.67 -17.64
CA ASP A 79 6.91 -11.42 -16.49
C ASP A 79 6.62 -10.70 -15.18
N SER A 80 6.10 -11.46 -14.21
CA SER A 80 5.99 -11.06 -12.81
C SER A 80 7.07 -11.73 -11.99
N ALA A 81 7.53 -11.06 -10.93
CA ALA A 81 8.45 -11.61 -9.95
C ALA A 81 7.79 -11.67 -8.57
N THR A 82 8.03 -12.76 -7.83
CA THR A 82 7.44 -13.02 -6.52
C THR A 82 8.53 -13.10 -5.47
N PHE A 83 8.27 -12.52 -4.29
CA PHE A 83 9.21 -12.39 -3.19
C PHE A 83 8.52 -12.61 -1.83
N HIS A 84 9.20 -13.27 -0.92
CA HIS A 84 8.82 -13.47 0.48
C HIS A 84 9.41 -12.35 1.35
N LEU A 85 8.58 -11.66 2.13
CA LEU A 85 8.97 -10.57 3.02
C LEU A 85 8.95 -11.01 4.49
N PRO A 86 9.95 -10.61 5.30
CA PRO A 86 11.06 -9.71 4.96
C PRO A 86 12.30 -10.40 4.34
N GLN A 87 12.29 -11.73 4.19
CA GLN A 87 13.50 -12.52 3.87
C GLN A 87 14.15 -12.14 2.53
N GLU A 88 13.34 -11.85 1.51
CA GLU A 88 13.76 -11.50 0.16
C GLU A 88 13.68 -9.99 -0.12
N GLN A 89 13.68 -9.17 0.93
CA GLN A 89 13.77 -7.72 0.83
C GLN A 89 14.93 -7.24 -0.07
N PRO A 90 16.16 -7.82 -0.03
CA PRO A 90 17.24 -7.45 -0.95
C PRO A 90 16.93 -7.77 -2.41
N ALA A 91 16.28 -8.91 -2.69
CA ALA A 91 15.93 -9.32 -4.05
C ALA A 91 14.83 -8.43 -4.64
N LEU A 92 13.84 -8.06 -3.83
CA LEU A 92 12.82 -7.09 -4.23
C LEU A 92 13.42 -5.70 -4.48
N ALA A 93 14.37 -5.26 -3.65
CA ALA A 93 15.09 -4.00 -3.86
C ALA A 93 15.92 -4.01 -5.16
N ALA A 94 16.54 -5.15 -5.50
CA ALA A 94 17.25 -5.33 -6.76
C ALA A 94 16.29 -5.24 -7.96
N TRP A 95 15.13 -5.90 -7.90
CA TRP A 95 14.08 -5.79 -8.93
C TRP A 95 13.65 -4.33 -9.16
N PHE A 96 13.44 -3.57 -8.08
CA PHE A 96 13.12 -2.15 -8.20
C PHE A 96 14.30 -1.33 -8.72
N SER A 97 15.54 -1.68 -8.36
CA SER A 97 16.73 -0.99 -8.86
C SER A 97 16.85 -1.13 -10.37
N ASP A 98 16.65 -2.34 -10.88
CA ASP A 98 16.62 -2.64 -12.31
C ASP A 98 15.45 -1.91 -12.97
N TYR A 99 14.25 -1.96 -12.39
CA TYR A 99 13.09 -1.28 -12.97
C TYR A 99 13.28 0.25 -13.08
N PHE A 100 13.80 0.88 -12.02
CA PHE A 100 14.00 2.33 -11.99
C PHE A 100 15.30 2.77 -12.67
N GLN A 101 16.20 1.83 -13.00
CA GLN A 101 17.54 2.07 -13.56
C GLN A 101 18.38 2.98 -12.64
N GLN A 102 18.28 2.75 -11.32
CA GLN A 102 19.03 3.44 -10.28
C GLN A 102 19.06 2.59 -9.00
N PRO A 103 20.04 2.75 -8.09
CA PRO A 103 20.05 2.03 -6.83
C PRO A 103 18.81 2.36 -5.97
N ILE A 104 18.06 1.33 -5.61
CA ILE A 104 16.90 1.40 -4.71
C ILE A 104 17.15 0.57 -3.46
N MET A 105 16.82 1.14 -2.32
CA MET A 105 16.74 0.43 -1.05
C MET A 105 15.28 0.24 -0.65
N LEU A 106 14.93 -0.96 -0.23
CA LEU A 106 13.70 -1.21 0.52
C LEU A 106 14.06 -1.14 2.01
N LYS A 107 13.29 -0.40 2.82
CA LYS A 107 13.46 -0.37 4.28
C LYS A 107 12.17 -0.83 4.95
N GLN A 108 12.29 -1.36 6.16
CA GLN A 108 11.18 -1.82 6.99
C GLN A 108 11.09 -0.97 8.26
N ASN A 109 9.86 -0.70 8.71
CA ASN A 109 9.56 -0.13 10.02
C ASN A 109 8.36 -0.88 10.61
N THR A 110 8.62 -1.75 11.58
CA THR A 110 7.60 -2.58 12.25
C THR A 110 6.91 -1.87 13.41
N GLU A 111 7.40 -0.71 13.84
CA GLU A 111 6.84 0.01 15.00
C GLU A 111 5.67 0.90 14.60
N MET A 112 5.81 1.66 13.51
CA MET A 112 4.80 2.61 13.04
C MET A 112 4.64 2.66 11.51
N GLY A 113 5.40 1.85 10.77
CA GLY A 113 5.44 1.90 9.31
C GLY A 113 6.02 3.21 8.75
N PHE A 114 5.69 3.49 7.49
CA PHE A 114 6.04 4.72 6.77
C PHE A 114 4.76 5.46 6.34
N PRO A 115 3.98 5.98 7.30
CA PRO A 115 2.74 6.73 7.01
C PRO A 115 3.02 7.98 6.18
N ASP A 116 1.97 8.61 5.66
CA ASP A 116 2.09 9.92 5.03
C ASP A 116 2.18 11.06 6.06
N ASP A 117 1.60 10.85 7.25
CA ASP A 117 1.72 11.70 8.43
C ASP A 117 2.50 10.94 9.52
N SER A 118 3.70 11.42 9.86
CA SER A 118 4.56 10.80 10.87
C SER A 118 4.08 11.03 12.30
N ASP A 119 3.27 12.06 12.55
CA ASP A 119 2.79 12.41 13.88
C ASP A 119 1.52 11.63 14.24
N SER A 120 0.77 11.19 13.21
CA SER A 120 -0.47 10.42 13.34
C SER A 120 -0.43 9.15 12.47
N PRO A 121 0.25 8.07 12.91
CA PRO A 121 0.43 6.86 12.11
C PRO A 121 -0.80 5.94 12.08
N GLY A 122 -1.90 6.36 12.71
CA GLY A 122 -3.13 5.57 12.83
C GLY A 122 -3.83 5.32 11.49
N PRO A 123 -4.74 4.32 11.43
CA PRO A 123 -5.48 4.03 10.22
C PRO A 123 -6.38 5.18 9.81
N THR A 124 -6.55 5.32 8.50
CA THR A 124 -7.54 6.22 7.93
C THR A 124 -8.90 5.52 7.81
N VAL A 125 -9.96 6.25 8.10
CA VAL A 125 -11.35 5.76 8.05
C VAL A 125 -12.12 6.50 6.97
N ILE A 126 -12.93 5.79 6.20
CA ILE A 126 -13.85 6.37 5.21
C ILE A 126 -15.17 5.60 5.18
N SER A 127 -16.26 6.25 4.78
CA SER A 127 -17.52 5.54 4.54
C SER A 127 -17.63 5.03 3.10
N THR A 128 -18.25 3.86 2.92
CA THR A 128 -18.62 3.32 1.59
C THR A 128 -19.39 4.37 0.77
N ALA A 129 -20.35 5.05 1.41
CA ALA A 129 -21.14 6.10 0.78
C ALA A 129 -20.30 7.29 0.27
N THR A 130 -19.25 7.69 1.00
CA THR A 130 -18.31 8.74 0.55
C THR A 130 -17.56 8.29 -0.69
N LEU A 131 -17.02 7.07 -0.68
CA LEU A 131 -16.30 6.52 -1.83
C LEU A 131 -17.22 6.40 -3.06
N GLN A 132 -18.46 5.93 -2.87
CA GLN A 132 -19.44 5.84 -3.96
C GLN A 132 -19.79 7.21 -4.53
N THR A 133 -20.04 8.20 -3.67
CA THR A 133 -20.34 9.57 -4.10
C THR A 133 -19.21 10.16 -4.95
N VAL A 134 -17.95 9.97 -4.53
CA VAL A 134 -16.79 10.43 -5.33
C VAL A 134 -16.65 9.62 -6.62
N ALA A 135 -16.90 8.31 -6.58
CA ALA A 135 -16.86 7.48 -7.77
C ALA A 135 -17.85 7.96 -8.84
N ASP A 136 -19.07 8.31 -8.42
CA ASP A 136 -20.13 8.83 -9.29
C ASP A 136 -19.75 10.19 -9.90
N TRP A 137 -19.19 11.11 -9.10
CA TRP A 137 -18.74 12.42 -9.61
C TRP A 137 -17.70 12.33 -10.72
N PHE A 138 -16.79 11.35 -10.63
CA PHE A 138 -15.69 11.19 -11.58
C PHE A 138 -15.94 10.09 -12.63
N GLY A 139 -17.12 9.44 -12.62
CA GLY A 139 -17.44 8.36 -13.54
C GLY A 139 -16.46 7.18 -13.46
N ILE A 140 -15.94 6.88 -12.27
CA ILE A 140 -15.02 5.76 -12.04
C ILE A 140 -15.72 4.65 -11.24
N SER A 141 -15.15 3.44 -11.25
CA SER A 141 -15.67 2.37 -10.40
C SER A 141 -15.37 2.64 -8.91
N LEU A 142 -16.19 2.07 -8.02
CA LEU A 142 -15.91 2.08 -6.57
C LEU A 142 -14.54 1.47 -6.23
N LEU A 143 -14.14 0.42 -6.96
CA LEU A 143 -12.82 -0.19 -6.82
C LEU A 143 -11.68 0.79 -7.19
N ASP A 144 -11.88 1.58 -8.24
CA ASP A 144 -10.90 2.58 -8.66
C ASP A 144 -10.86 3.79 -7.71
N ALA A 145 -11.98 4.13 -7.06
CA ALA A 145 -11.99 5.10 -5.98
C ALA A 145 -11.16 4.58 -4.79
N ARG A 146 -11.42 3.35 -4.30
CA ARG A 146 -10.64 2.71 -3.23
C ARG A 146 -9.13 2.71 -3.52
N ARG A 147 -8.73 2.33 -4.74
CA ARG A 147 -7.33 2.33 -5.18
C ARG A 147 -6.67 3.71 -5.17
N ARG A 148 -7.45 4.78 -5.34
CA ARG A 148 -6.97 6.17 -5.31
C ARG A 148 -6.87 6.72 -3.90
N PHE A 149 -7.92 6.53 -3.09
CA PHE A 149 -7.97 7.05 -1.71
C PHE A 149 -7.03 6.30 -0.77
N ARG A 150 -6.93 4.99 -0.94
CA ARG A 150 -6.04 4.12 -0.17
C ARG A 150 -6.28 4.21 1.35
N THR A 151 -7.55 4.25 1.73
CA THR A 151 -7.99 4.25 3.11
C THR A 151 -7.87 2.86 3.71
N ASN A 152 -7.68 2.77 5.03
CA ASN A 152 -7.47 1.49 5.70
C ASN A 152 -8.78 0.82 6.13
N LEU A 153 -9.68 1.60 6.74
CA LEU A 153 -10.91 1.10 7.32
C LEU A 153 -12.09 1.71 6.56
N GLU A 154 -12.91 0.87 5.96
CA GLU A 154 -14.16 1.29 5.32
C GLU A 154 -15.33 0.92 6.22
N ILE A 155 -16.19 1.90 6.49
CA ILE A 155 -17.39 1.74 7.30
C ILE A 155 -18.65 1.95 6.48
N ASP A 156 -19.75 1.35 6.91
CA ASP A 156 -21.07 1.60 6.34
C ASP A 156 -22.11 1.91 7.42
N GLY A 157 -23.19 2.59 7.02
CA GLY A 157 -24.37 2.79 7.84
C GLY A 157 -25.33 1.64 7.62
N GLY A 158 -25.20 0.58 8.42
CA GLY A 158 -26.09 -0.58 8.37
C GLY A 158 -27.57 -0.23 8.54
#